data_AF-A0A0H5QIN7-F1
#
_entry.id   AF-A0A0H5QIN7-F1
#
_cell.length_a   1.000
_cell.length_b   1.000
_cell.length_c   1.000
_cell.angle_alpha   90.00
_cell.angle_beta   90.00
_cell.angle_gamma   90.00
#
_symmetry.space_group_name_H-M   'P 1'
#
loop_
_entity.id
_entity.type
_entity.pdbx_description
1 polymer ?
#
loop_
_entity_poly.entity_id
_entity_poly.type
_entity_poly.pdbx_seq_one_letter_code
_entity_poly.pdbx_strand_id
1 'polypeptide(L)'
;GDQVCLARLGAAHDINLSGWTLHDFRLMCILSGCDYLPSIEGMGIKTAHRLVLTEKTIDRILRRIRLQGKFHVPKGYAEKVVDAQLTFQHQRVYDIGTRRLTFLHDLPSSKSLADSMEFLGPDLTPELAQGIAEARINPITLQAFDAAPDQEPNPTESPPVKPAA
;
A
#
# COMPACT_ATOMS: atom_id res chain seq x y z
N GLY A 1 0.47 5.66 16.22
CA GLY A 1 1.56 5.98 15.28
C GLY A 1 1.38 7.38 14.78
N ASP A 2 2.46 8.15 14.64
CA ASP A 2 2.40 9.49 14.09
C ASP A 2 2.13 9.42 12.57
N GLN A 3 1.07 10.08 12.11
CA GLN A 3 0.71 10.10 10.69
C GLN A 3 1.39 11.28 9.98
N VAL A 4 1.77 11.07 8.72
CA VAL A 4 2.27 12.17 7.87
C VAL A 4 1.13 13.15 7.60
N CYS A 5 1.23 14.35 8.16
CA CYS A 5 0.29 15.44 7.90
C CYS A 5 0.75 16.26 6.70
N LEU A 6 0.08 16.11 5.56
CA LEU A 6 0.44 16.80 4.32
C LEU A 6 0.46 18.33 4.47
N ALA A 7 -0.47 18.89 5.25
CA ALA A 7 -0.50 20.32 5.55
C ALA A 7 0.74 20.82 6.30
N ARG A 8 1.49 19.92 6.94
CA ARG A 8 2.70 20.21 7.72
C ARG A 8 3.98 19.75 7.03
N LEU A 9 3.92 19.26 5.77
CA LEU A 9 5.10 18.84 5.03
C LEU A 9 6.20 19.91 4.99
N GLY A 10 5.82 21.18 4.81
CA GLY A 10 6.75 22.32 4.79
C GLY A 10 7.49 22.57 6.11
N ALA A 11 7.08 21.95 7.22
CA ALA A 11 7.78 22.03 8.50
C ALA A 11 8.97 21.06 8.61
N ALA A 12 9.25 20.25 7.60
CA ALA A 12 10.42 19.37 7.57
C ALA A 12 11.73 20.19 7.60
N HIS A 13 12.66 19.83 8.50
CA HIS A 13 13.89 20.59 8.73
C HIS A 13 15.06 20.18 7.83
N ASP A 14 15.16 18.89 7.47
CA ASP A 14 16.31 18.37 6.70
C ASP A 14 16.15 18.50 5.18
N ILE A 15 14.91 18.54 4.70
CA ILE A 15 14.57 18.71 3.28
C ILE A 15 13.41 19.70 3.17
N ASN A 16 13.55 20.68 2.26
CA ASN A 16 12.50 21.67 2.05
C ASN A 16 11.37 21.07 1.20
N LEU A 17 10.23 20.79 1.84
CA LEU A 17 9.02 20.29 1.20
C LEU A 17 7.92 21.37 1.09
N SER A 18 8.28 22.64 1.26
CA SER A 18 7.32 23.75 1.14
C SER A 18 6.75 23.81 -0.28
N GLY A 19 5.42 23.87 -0.38
CA GLY A 19 4.71 23.91 -1.67
C GLY A 19 4.68 22.57 -2.43
N TRP A 20 5.06 21.47 -1.80
CA TRP A 20 4.98 20.15 -2.40
C TRP A 20 3.55 19.62 -2.41
N THR A 21 3.15 19.03 -3.53
CA THR A 21 1.91 18.27 -3.63
C THR A 21 2.10 16.85 -3.09
N LEU A 22 1.00 16.14 -2.83
CA LEU A 22 1.05 14.71 -2.51
C LEU A 22 1.71 13.90 -3.63
N HIS A 23 1.52 14.31 -4.89
CA HIS A 23 2.17 13.68 -6.04
C HIS A 23 3.69 13.83 -6.00
N ASP A 24 4.20 15.06 -5.75
CA ASP A 24 5.64 15.31 -5.63
C ASP A 24 6.25 14.46 -4.51
N PHE A 25 5.61 14.46 -3.33
CA PHE A 25 6.09 13.72 -2.16
C PHE A 25 6.16 12.22 -2.44
N ARG A 26 5.09 11.65 -3.02
CA ARG A 26 5.02 10.24 -3.39
C ARG A 26 6.04 9.88 -4.47
N LEU A 27 6.22 10.73 -5.49
CA LEU A 27 7.25 10.50 -6.53
C LEU A 27 8.65 10.48 -5.92
N MET A 28 8.96 11.37 -4.97
CA MET A 28 10.23 11.35 -4.24
C MET A 28 10.42 10.05 -3.46
N CYS A 29 9.41 9.60 -2.71
CA CYS A 29 9.48 8.35 -1.95
C CYS A 29 9.70 7.13 -2.86
N ILE A 30 9.00 7.04 -3.99
CA ILE A 30 9.17 5.97 -4.97
C ILE A 30 10.59 5.99 -5.55
N LEU A 31 11.09 7.16 -5.93
CA LEU A 31 12.44 7.31 -6.49
C LEU A 31 13.54 6.97 -5.49
N SER A 32 13.34 7.26 -4.20
CA SER A 32 14.26 6.87 -3.13
C SER A 32 14.22 5.38 -2.78
N GLY A 33 13.33 4.62 -3.40
CA GLY A 33 13.10 3.20 -3.15
C GLY A 33 11.95 2.97 -2.18
N CYS A 34 11.08 2.02 -2.53
CA CYS A 34 10.00 1.51 -1.69
C CYS A 34 9.77 0.01 -1.99
N ASP A 35 8.84 -0.60 -1.27
CA ASP A 35 8.52 -2.03 -1.43
C ASP A 35 8.01 -2.39 -2.84
N TYR A 36 7.45 -1.42 -3.56
CA TYR A 36 6.95 -1.62 -4.93
C TYR A 36 8.03 -1.44 -6.00
N LEU A 37 9.08 -0.67 -5.71
CA LEU A 37 10.13 -0.36 -6.68
C LEU A 37 11.45 -0.04 -5.95
N PRO A 38 12.50 -0.85 -6.12
CA PRO A 38 13.82 -0.48 -5.63
C PRO A 38 14.30 0.81 -6.29
N SER A 39 15.05 1.62 -5.53
CA SER A 39 15.69 2.82 -6.07
C SER A 39 16.70 2.48 -7.17
N ILE A 40 16.97 3.43 -8.05
CA ILE A 40 18.18 3.39 -8.89
C ILE A 40 19.42 3.40 -7.99
N GLU A 41 20.45 2.63 -8.32
CA GLU A 41 21.68 2.60 -7.55
C GLU A 41 22.27 4.02 -7.36
N GLY A 42 22.59 4.37 -6.12
CA GLY A 42 23.04 5.72 -5.73
C GLY A 42 21.92 6.76 -5.60
N MET A 43 20.65 6.41 -5.79
CA MET A 43 19.50 7.32 -5.65
C MET A 43 18.89 7.25 -4.23
N GLY A 44 19.44 8.03 -3.31
CA GLY A 44 18.83 8.25 -1.99
C GLY A 44 17.80 9.39 -1.95
N ILE A 45 17.12 9.54 -0.81
CA ILE A 45 16.03 10.52 -0.61
C ILE A 45 16.42 11.97 -0.93
N LYS A 46 17.64 12.42 -0.56
CA LYS A 46 18.12 13.78 -0.87
C LYS A 46 18.32 14.00 -2.38
N THR A 47 18.76 12.98 -3.10
CA THR A 47 18.93 13.03 -4.56
C THR A 47 17.57 13.03 -5.25
N ALA A 48 16.66 12.15 -4.83
CA ALA A 48 15.29 12.10 -5.33
C ALA A 48 14.58 13.44 -5.11
N HIS A 49 14.68 14.01 -3.90
CA HIS A 49 14.12 15.32 -3.55
C HIS A 49 14.53 16.41 -4.54
N ARG A 50 15.84 16.57 -4.77
CA ARG A 50 16.39 17.57 -5.71
C ARG A 50 15.89 17.36 -7.13
N LEU A 51 15.81 16.11 -7.59
CA LEU A 51 15.34 15.79 -8.94
C LEU A 51 13.86 16.16 -9.10
N VAL A 52 13.00 15.74 -8.17
CA VAL A 52 11.56 16.06 -8.18
C VAL A 52 11.33 17.57 -8.09
N LEU A 53 12.08 18.28 -7.23
CA LEU A 53 11.99 19.73 -7.10
C LEU A 53 12.20 20.45 -8.44
N THR A 54 13.15 19.97 -9.25
CA THR A 54 13.56 20.63 -10.51
C THR A 54 12.81 20.15 -11.75
N GLU A 55 12.49 18.87 -11.85
CA GLU A 55 11.98 18.26 -13.08
C GLU A 55 10.50 17.89 -13.03
N LYS A 56 9.94 17.68 -11.83
CA LYS A 56 8.52 17.37 -11.54
C LYS A 56 7.96 16.07 -12.10
N THR A 57 8.38 15.62 -13.28
CA THR A 57 7.86 14.40 -13.93
C THR A 57 8.93 13.33 -14.09
N ILE A 58 8.53 12.07 -14.07
CA ILE A 58 9.44 10.93 -14.21
C ILE A 58 10.23 11.00 -15.52
N ASP A 59 9.60 11.33 -16.64
CA ASP A 59 10.27 11.41 -17.95
C ASP A 59 11.39 12.46 -17.96
N ARG A 60 11.13 13.62 -17.36
CA ARG A 60 12.13 14.70 -17.25
C ARG A 60 13.26 14.31 -16.30
N ILE A 61 12.94 13.69 -15.17
CA ILE A 61 13.93 13.17 -14.21
C ILE A 61 14.85 12.15 -14.91
N LEU A 62 14.28 11.15 -15.58
CA LEU A 62 15.05 10.11 -16.26
C LEU A 62 15.90 10.66 -17.41
N ARG A 63 15.37 11.63 -18.17
CA ARG A 63 16.15 12.34 -19.19
C ARG A 63 17.36 13.05 -18.57
N ARG A 64 17.16 13.78 -17.47
CA ARG A 64 18.23 14.52 -16.79
C ARG A 64 19.32 13.61 -16.23
N ILE A 65 18.96 12.52 -15.55
CA ILE A 65 19.98 11.62 -14.97
C ILE A 65 20.75 10.85 -16.05
N ARG A 66 20.11 10.53 -17.19
CA ARG A 66 20.79 9.94 -18.35
C ARG A 66 21.82 10.90 -18.94
N LEU A 67 21.47 12.19 -19.09
CA LEU A 67 22.40 13.22 -19.57
C LEU A 67 23.58 13.44 -18.64
N GLN A 68 23.39 13.28 -17.32
CA GLN A 68 24.48 13.40 -16.35
C GLN A 68 25.47 12.23 -16.40
N GLY A 69 25.08 11.08 -16.97
CA GLY A 69 25.91 9.87 -17.07
C GLY A 69 26.28 9.22 -15.73
N LYS A 70 25.72 9.70 -14.61
CA LYS A 70 26.06 9.23 -13.25
C LYS A 70 25.27 8.00 -12.79
N PHE A 71 24.14 7.72 -13.44
CA PHE A 71 23.19 6.70 -13.01
C PHE A 71 22.98 5.66 -14.10
N HIS A 72 23.00 4.39 -13.72
CA HIS A 72 22.55 3.31 -14.59
C HIS A 72 21.04 3.10 -14.37
N VAL A 73 20.22 3.55 -15.32
CA VAL A 73 18.76 3.44 -15.23
C VAL A 73 18.32 2.06 -15.73
N PRO A 74 17.68 1.23 -14.89
CA PRO A 74 17.16 -0.06 -15.33
C PRO A 74 16.14 0.08 -16.48
N LYS A 75 16.08 -0.93 -17.36
CA LYS A 75 15.05 -0.99 -18.40
C LYS A 75 13.65 -1.08 -17.76
N GLY A 76 12.69 -0.33 -18.29
CA GLY A 76 11.32 -0.34 -17.79
C GLY A 76 11.10 0.45 -16.50
N TYR A 77 12.09 1.24 -16.04
CA TYR A 77 11.98 1.92 -14.75
C TYR A 77 10.87 2.99 -14.72
N ALA A 78 10.61 3.67 -15.85
CA ALA A 78 9.56 4.70 -15.91
C ALA A 78 8.18 4.08 -15.70
N GLU A 79 7.94 2.96 -16.36
CA GLU A 79 6.71 2.18 -16.30
C GLU A 79 6.49 1.66 -14.88
N LYS A 80 7.53 1.11 -14.24
CA LYS A 80 7.44 0.67 -12.84
C LYS A 80 7.18 1.81 -11.85
N VAL A 81 7.66 3.03 -12.13
CA VAL A 81 7.31 4.21 -11.31
C VAL A 81 5.82 4.53 -11.46
N VAL A 82 5.25 4.36 -12.66
CA VAL A 82 3.80 4.53 -12.88
C VAL A 82 3.02 3.44 -12.13
N ASP A 83 3.44 2.19 -12.21
CA ASP A 83 2.81 1.09 -11.46
C ASP A 83 2.85 1.35 -9.95
N ALA A 84 4.01 1.70 -9.39
CA ALA A 84 4.14 2.04 -7.98
C ALA A 84 3.24 3.23 -7.59
N GLN A 85 3.12 4.25 -8.44
CA GLN A 85 2.18 5.35 -8.21
C GLN A 85 0.73 4.90 -8.21
N LEU A 86 0.34 3.99 -9.11
CA LEU A 86 -1.00 3.41 -9.14
C LEU A 86 -1.25 2.56 -7.89
N THR A 87 -0.27 1.77 -7.43
CA THR A 87 -0.39 0.98 -6.18
C THR A 87 -0.67 1.86 -4.98
N PHE A 88 0.08 2.95 -4.79
CA PHE A 88 -0.18 3.87 -3.68
C PHE A 88 -1.57 4.54 -3.72
N GLN A 89 -2.19 4.65 -4.90
CA GLN A 89 -3.48 5.32 -5.06
C GLN A 89 -4.66 4.35 -5.04
N HIS A 90 -4.46 3.17 -5.60
CA HIS A 90 -5.53 2.28 -5.98
C HIS A 90 -5.25 0.85 -5.54
N GLN A 91 -4.40 0.60 -4.54
CA GLN A 91 -4.34 -0.74 -3.96
C GLN A 91 -5.73 -1.19 -3.51
N ARG A 92 -6.02 -2.48 -3.65
CA ARG A 92 -7.26 -3.07 -3.15
C ARG A 92 -7.26 -3.05 -1.61
N VAL A 93 -8.39 -2.68 -1.05
CA VAL A 93 -8.65 -2.62 0.39
C VAL A 93 -9.98 -3.29 0.69
N TYR A 94 -10.13 -3.82 1.90
CA TYR A 94 -11.41 -4.35 2.37
C TYR A 94 -12.25 -3.24 2.98
N ASP A 95 -13.43 -3.00 2.41
CA ASP A 95 -14.41 -2.08 2.97
C ASP A 95 -15.33 -2.83 3.94
N ILE A 96 -15.27 -2.44 5.22
CA ILE A 96 -16.07 -3.03 6.30
C ILE A 96 -17.57 -2.76 6.17
N GLY A 97 -17.96 -1.67 5.51
CA GLY A 97 -19.36 -1.28 5.34
C GLY A 97 -20.05 -2.13 4.28
N THR A 98 -19.41 -2.29 3.12
CA THR A 98 -19.93 -3.13 2.03
C THR A 98 -19.53 -4.60 2.13
N ARG A 99 -18.57 -4.94 3.00
CA ARG A 99 -17.98 -6.28 3.18
C ARG A 99 -17.39 -6.85 1.89
N ARG A 100 -16.72 -6.00 1.12
CA ARG A 100 -16.16 -6.35 -0.19
C ARG A 100 -14.80 -5.70 -0.39
N LEU A 101 -14.00 -6.27 -1.29
CA LEU A 101 -12.84 -5.56 -1.79
C LEU A 101 -13.28 -4.40 -2.68
N THR A 102 -12.62 -3.27 -2.49
CA THR A 102 -12.71 -2.07 -3.32
C THR A 102 -11.32 -1.48 -3.50
N PHE A 103 -11.19 -0.39 -4.24
CA PHE A 103 -9.93 0.34 -4.36
C PHE A 103 -9.85 1.47 -3.33
N LEU A 104 -8.65 1.74 -2.83
CA LEU A 104 -8.41 2.83 -1.86
C LEU A 104 -8.92 4.19 -2.37
N HIS A 105 -8.72 4.45 -3.67
CA HIS A 105 -9.35 5.54 -4.40
C HIS A 105 -9.94 4.99 -5.70
N ASP A 106 -11.04 5.59 -6.16
CA ASP A 106 -11.70 5.19 -7.40
C ASP A 106 -10.73 5.16 -8.57
N LEU A 107 -10.85 4.13 -9.41
CA LEU A 107 -10.05 4.03 -10.61
C LEU A 107 -10.40 5.17 -11.58
N PRO A 108 -9.41 5.73 -12.29
CA PRO A 108 -9.68 6.65 -13.37
C PRO A 108 -10.53 5.97 -14.45
N SER A 109 -11.45 6.71 -15.06
CA SER A 109 -12.46 6.20 -16.01
C SER A 109 -11.90 5.63 -17.33
N SER A 110 -10.57 5.61 -17.48
CA SER A 110 -9.88 5.10 -18.66
C SER A 110 -9.92 3.57 -18.68
N LYS A 111 -10.66 3.01 -19.66
CA LYS A 111 -10.81 1.57 -19.87
C LYS A 111 -9.49 0.82 -20.12
N SER A 112 -8.42 1.50 -20.58
CA SER A 112 -7.16 0.83 -20.92
C SER A 112 -6.32 0.44 -19.70
N LEU A 113 -6.60 0.97 -18.51
CA LEU A 113 -5.87 0.59 -17.30
C LEU A 113 -6.40 -0.72 -16.69
N ALA A 114 -7.66 -1.07 -16.92
CA ALA A 114 -8.33 -2.17 -16.24
C ALA A 114 -7.75 -3.56 -16.61
N ASP A 115 -7.18 -3.70 -17.81
CA ASP A 115 -6.82 -5.00 -18.38
C ASP A 115 -5.52 -5.62 -17.79
N SER A 116 -4.79 -4.94 -16.90
CA SER A 116 -3.62 -5.53 -16.22
C SER A 116 -3.34 -4.97 -14.81
N MET A 117 -4.38 -4.77 -13.99
CA MET A 117 -4.23 -4.25 -12.62
C MET A 117 -4.00 -5.33 -11.55
N GLU A 118 -3.41 -6.46 -11.92
CA GLU A 118 -3.12 -7.55 -10.97
C GLU A 118 -2.17 -7.08 -9.86
N PHE A 119 -1.25 -6.17 -10.19
CA PHE A 119 -0.32 -5.57 -9.23
C PHE A 119 -0.98 -4.68 -8.16
N LEU A 120 -2.27 -4.33 -8.31
CA LEU A 120 -3.06 -3.64 -7.29
C LEU A 120 -3.65 -4.60 -6.25
N GLY A 121 -3.36 -5.90 -6.36
CA GLY A 121 -3.89 -6.97 -5.53
C GLY A 121 -4.96 -7.79 -6.24
N PRO A 122 -5.17 -9.06 -5.86
CA PRO A 122 -6.16 -9.93 -6.50
C PRO A 122 -7.59 -9.46 -6.20
N ASP A 123 -8.50 -9.75 -7.12
CA ASP A 123 -9.94 -9.65 -6.85
C ASP A 123 -10.41 -10.95 -6.19
N LEU A 124 -10.93 -10.85 -4.97
CA LEU A 124 -11.39 -11.99 -4.17
C LEU A 124 -12.91 -11.93 -4.07
N THR A 125 -13.54 -13.10 -3.95
CA THR A 125 -14.99 -13.14 -3.68
C THR A 125 -15.28 -12.48 -2.32
N PRO A 126 -16.48 -11.90 -2.14
CA PRO A 126 -16.85 -11.29 -0.85
C PRO A 126 -16.66 -12.23 0.33
N GLU A 127 -16.94 -13.53 0.17
CA GLU A 127 -16.81 -14.55 1.20
C GLU A 127 -15.36 -14.77 1.62
N LEU A 128 -14.44 -14.87 0.65
CA LEU A 128 -13.01 -14.99 0.92
C LEU A 128 -12.46 -13.73 1.55
N ALA A 129 -12.79 -12.55 1.00
CA ALA A 129 -12.34 -11.27 1.51
C ALA A 129 -12.79 -11.04 2.97
N GLN A 130 -14.05 -11.34 3.27
CA GLN A 130 -14.59 -11.26 4.61
C GLN A 130 -13.92 -12.28 5.55
N GLY A 131 -13.75 -13.53 5.11
CA GLY A 131 -13.07 -14.55 5.92
C GLY A 131 -11.62 -14.18 6.26
N ILE A 132 -10.91 -13.54 5.34
CA ILE A 132 -9.55 -13.01 5.59
C ILE A 132 -9.61 -11.83 6.57
N ALA A 133 -10.51 -10.87 6.34
CA ALA A 133 -10.64 -9.68 7.19
C ALA A 133 -11.02 -10.02 8.64
N GLU A 134 -11.78 -11.09 8.84
CA GLU A 134 -12.19 -11.63 10.15
C GLU A 134 -11.17 -12.63 10.73
N ALA A 135 -10.02 -12.82 10.07
CA ALA A 135 -8.97 -13.78 10.45
C ALA A 135 -9.45 -15.24 10.57
N ARG A 136 -10.51 -15.62 9.84
CA ARG A 136 -10.99 -17.01 9.71
C ARG A 136 -10.30 -17.75 8.58
N ILE A 137 -9.75 -17.03 7.59
CA ILE A 137 -9.06 -17.56 6.41
C ILE A 137 -7.63 -17.05 6.39
N ASN A 138 -6.67 -17.94 6.10
CA ASN A 138 -5.27 -17.58 5.89
C ASN A 138 -5.11 -16.82 4.56
N PRO A 139 -4.56 -15.59 4.55
CA PRO A 139 -4.45 -14.76 3.35
C PRO A 139 -3.46 -15.28 2.30
N ILE A 140 -2.58 -16.22 2.66
CA ILE A 140 -1.59 -16.82 1.76
C ILE A 140 -2.14 -18.09 1.13
N THR A 141 -2.68 -19.01 1.94
CA THR A 141 -3.17 -20.31 1.44
C THR A 141 -4.62 -20.27 0.99
N LEU A 142 -5.37 -19.23 1.37
CA LEU A 142 -6.81 -19.07 1.14
C LEU A 142 -7.66 -20.21 1.72
N GLN A 143 -7.13 -20.89 2.74
CA GLN A 143 -7.81 -21.95 3.48
C GLN A 143 -8.24 -21.43 4.85
N ALA A 144 -9.32 -22.00 5.40
CA ALA A 144 -9.74 -21.71 6.76
C ALA A 144 -8.64 -22.10 7.75
N PHE A 145 -8.43 -21.29 8.79
CA PHE A 145 -7.67 -21.75 9.94
C PHE A 145 -8.43 -22.88 10.62
N ASP A 146 -7.71 -23.85 11.17
CA ASP A 146 -8.31 -24.83 12.07
C ASP A 146 -9.01 -24.06 13.20
N ALA A 147 -10.24 -24.47 13.54
CA ALA A 147 -10.92 -23.89 14.68
C ALA A 147 -9.99 -24.04 15.90
N ALA A 148 -9.66 -22.92 16.55
CA ALA A 148 -9.05 -23.00 17.86
C ALA A 148 -9.94 -23.91 18.71
N PRO A 149 -9.39 -24.87 19.47
CA PRO A 149 -10.20 -25.66 20.37
C PRO A 149 -10.86 -24.69 21.35
N ASP A 150 -12.16 -24.46 21.19
CA ASP A 150 -12.98 -23.79 22.20
C ASP A 150 -12.88 -24.62 23.47
N GLN A 151 -12.06 -24.20 24.43
CA GLN A 151 -12.16 -24.66 25.80
C GLN A 151 -12.10 -23.46 26.74
N GLU A 152 -13.26 -22.87 26.99
CA GLU A 152 -13.69 -22.74 28.38
C GLU A 152 -15.03 -23.48 28.55
N PRO A 153 -15.14 -24.39 29.55
CA PRO A 153 -16.38 -25.10 29.80
C PRO A 153 -17.47 -24.15 30.27
N ASN A 154 -18.67 -24.36 29.73
CA ASN A 154 -19.91 -23.67 30.06
C ASN A 154 -20.18 -23.75 31.59
N PRO A 155 -20.30 -22.63 32.35
CA PRO A 155 -20.51 -22.67 33.81
C PRO A 155 -21.98 -22.91 34.19
N THR A 156 -22.65 -23.85 33.53
CA THR A 156 -24.08 -24.17 33.75
C THR A 156 -24.31 -25.65 34.00
N GLU A 157 -23.61 -26.22 34.96
CA GLU A 157 -24.15 -27.30 35.78
C GLU A 157 -24.09 -26.89 37.24
N SER A 158 -25.22 -26.43 37.77
CA SER A 158 -25.43 -26.27 39.19
C SER A 158 -25.38 -27.65 39.85
N PRO A 159 -24.65 -27.83 40.97
CA PRO A 159 -24.58 -29.13 41.64
C PRO A 159 -25.96 -29.53 42.21
N PRO A 160 -26.27 -30.83 42.27
CA PRO A 160 -27.58 -31.31 42.70
C PRO A 160 -27.84 -30.90 44.16
N VAL A 161 -29.00 -30.28 44.38
CA VAL A 161 -29.52 -29.92 45.71
C VAL A 161 -29.73 -31.21 46.50
N LYS A 162 -29.04 -31.37 47.63
CA LYS A 162 -29.30 -32.46 48.58
C LYS A 162 -30.66 -32.23 49.24
N PRO A 163 -31.48 -33.28 49.44
CA PRO A 163 -32.74 -33.14 50.15
C PRO A 163 -32.45 -32.86 51.64
N ALA A 164 -33.14 -31.87 52.18
CA ALA A 164 -33.13 -31.54 53.61
C ALA A 164 -33.83 -32.65 54.41
N ALA A 165 -33.24 -33.01 55.55
CA ALA A 165 -33.83 -33.86 56.58
C ALA A 165 -34.78 -33.06 57.48
#